data_AF-A0A2H5V0S7-F1
#
_entry.id   AF-A0A2H5V0S7-F1
#
_cell.length_a   1.000
_cell.length_b   1.000
_cell.length_c   1.000
_cell.angle_alpha   90.00
_cell.angle_beta   90.00
_cell.angle_gamma   90.00
#
_symmetry.space_group_name_H-M   'P 1'
#
loop_
_entity.id
_entity.type
_entity.pdbx_description
1 polymer ?
#
loop_
_entity_poly.entity_id
_entity_poly.type
_entity_poly.pdbx_seq_one_letter_code
_entity_poly.pdbx_strand_id
1 'polypeptide(L)'
;MSSIICHSCGFTNQSGSLYCFRCGAPLSIDMCPYCRSQLPAHLNTCPRCGHPVPRQRLTGYIPAMRAGQQYTDPSLRPRGGLADLGLLFRLLTRKRGPIYQASPAVYERLSPQTIARSGHYLLIALAIFFIGVATASTVIALEGYAAMLPASIIAAIVPPVAFLVWMRINDRLEPEPVWLVGLAFGWGVFSLLPAIIINTPLIIALGWSGLAGFTEEPIKMLGVYLLATNPRLKSEFNDHLDGLLYGSAAGLGFAFAENILYIARGLESVPILIPVRIMTMSMHMFTTGLIGYWLGYLRVHGLPLHFSSAMPAIAFSIFTHMLWNTMAQYLQLIGLIIVFIWGPVLIYYLSKLARDALVDEYFWGYAHGYAPRESR
;
A
#
# COMPACT_ATOMS: atom_id res chain seq x y z
N MET A 1 21.10 -6.18 -28.88
CA MET A 1 20.96 -5.55 -27.55
C MET A 1 21.58 -6.50 -26.54
N SER A 2 22.67 -6.12 -25.88
CA SER A 2 23.26 -6.96 -24.83
C SER A 2 22.26 -7.12 -23.68
N SER A 3 22.20 -8.29 -23.06
CA SER A 3 21.36 -8.55 -21.89
C SER A 3 22.23 -8.90 -20.69
N ILE A 4 21.77 -8.60 -19.48
CA ILE A 4 22.48 -8.91 -18.23
C ILE A 4 21.67 -9.92 -17.42
N ILE A 5 22.30 -11.02 -17.03
CA ILE A 5 21.66 -12.08 -16.25
C ILE A 5 21.82 -11.75 -14.76
N CYS A 6 20.72 -11.75 -14.01
CA CYS A 6 20.77 -11.52 -12.57
C CYS A 6 21.46 -12.68 -11.84
N HIS A 7 22.53 -12.39 -11.09
CA HIS A 7 23.23 -13.39 -10.28
C HIS A 7 22.37 -13.99 -9.17
N SER A 8 21.36 -13.27 -8.67
CA SER A 8 20.51 -13.75 -7.57
C SER A 8 19.38 -14.67 -8.02
N CYS A 9 18.80 -14.46 -9.22
CA CYS A 9 17.58 -15.18 -9.64
C CYS A 9 17.61 -15.70 -11.09
N GLY A 10 18.71 -15.51 -11.82
CA GLY A 10 18.90 -15.97 -13.19
C GLY A 10 18.06 -15.24 -14.26
N PHE A 11 17.31 -14.19 -13.89
CA PHE A 11 16.47 -13.46 -14.84
C PHE A 11 17.31 -12.60 -15.81
N THR A 12 16.96 -12.62 -17.09
CA THR A 12 17.60 -11.83 -18.14
C THR A 12 17.01 -10.43 -18.17
N ASN A 13 17.79 -9.42 -17.77
CA ASN A 13 17.41 -8.01 -17.78
C ASN A 13 18.01 -7.31 -19.01
N GLN A 14 17.50 -6.13 -19.32
CA GLN A 14 18.04 -5.30 -20.39
C GLN A 14 19.43 -4.76 -20.02
N SER A 15 20.25 -4.45 -21.02
CA SER A 15 21.55 -3.80 -20.79
C SER A 15 21.37 -2.43 -20.14
N GLY A 16 22.15 -2.13 -19.10
CA GLY A 16 22.08 -0.87 -18.36
C GLY A 16 21.10 -0.86 -17.19
N SER A 17 20.33 -1.93 -16.95
CA SER A 17 19.52 -2.05 -15.73
C SER A 17 20.42 -2.12 -14.50
N LEU A 18 20.18 -1.26 -13.51
CA LEU A 18 20.92 -1.24 -12.23
C LEU A 18 20.34 -2.24 -11.22
N TYR A 19 19.05 -2.56 -11.34
CA TYR A 19 18.32 -3.50 -10.48
C TYR A 19 17.55 -4.54 -11.30
N CYS A 20 17.42 -5.75 -10.74
CA CYS A 20 16.70 -6.83 -11.39
C CYS A 20 15.21 -6.63 -11.35
N PHE A 21 14.54 -6.64 -12.50
CA PHE A 21 13.09 -6.56 -12.60
C PHE A 21 12.37 -7.67 -11.81
N ARG A 22 12.92 -8.90 -11.84
CA ARG A 22 12.29 -10.06 -11.20
C ARG A 22 12.49 -10.12 -9.69
N CYS A 23 13.61 -9.65 -9.15
CA CYS A 23 13.93 -9.84 -7.72
C CYS A 23 14.40 -8.60 -6.97
N GLY A 24 14.58 -7.46 -7.64
CA GLY A 24 15.09 -6.22 -7.05
C GLY A 24 16.59 -6.22 -6.73
N ALA A 25 17.30 -7.34 -6.87
CA ALA A 25 18.73 -7.42 -6.60
C ALA A 25 19.53 -6.47 -7.51
N PRO A 26 20.58 -5.80 -7.01
CA PRO A 26 21.44 -4.96 -7.84
C PRO A 26 22.13 -5.80 -8.93
N LEU A 27 22.15 -5.29 -10.16
CA LEU A 27 22.71 -5.94 -11.35
C LEU A 27 24.06 -5.37 -11.74
N SER A 28 24.26 -4.05 -11.59
CA SER A 28 25.56 -3.43 -11.79
C SER A 28 26.30 -3.38 -10.45
N ILE A 29 27.42 -4.11 -10.41
CA ILE A 29 28.47 -3.85 -9.44
C ILE A 29 29.41 -2.88 -10.15
N ASP A 30 29.28 -1.59 -9.85
CA ASP A 30 30.21 -0.60 -10.38
C ASP A 30 31.56 -0.78 -9.68
N MET A 31 32.66 -0.69 -10.40
CA MET A 31 33.98 -0.62 -9.75
C MET A 31 34.33 0.84 -9.50
N CYS A 32 34.79 1.15 -8.30
CA CYS A 32 35.31 2.49 -8.02
C CYS A 32 36.49 2.78 -8.97
N PRO A 33 36.47 3.87 -9.75
CA PRO A 33 37.53 4.17 -10.70
C PRO A 33 38.88 4.44 -10.02
N TYR A 34 38.86 4.80 -8.74
CA TYR A 34 40.05 5.10 -7.94
C TYR A 34 40.59 3.87 -7.20
N CYS A 35 39.78 3.26 -6.32
CA CYS A 35 40.24 2.18 -5.44
C CYS A 35 39.82 0.77 -5.89
N ARG A 36 39.12 0.66 -7.03
CA ARG A 36 38.60 -0.60 -7.61
C ARG A 36 37.76 -1.46 -6.67
N SER A 37 37.24 -0.90 -5.57
CA SER A 37 36.27 -1.61 -4.74
C SER A 37 34.99 -1.84 -5.54
N GLN A 38 34.36 -2.99 -5.34
CA GLN A 38 32.98 -3.22 -5.79
C GLN A 38 32.04 -2.26 -5.07
N LEU A 39 31.21 -1.56 -5.83
CA LEU A 39 30.26 -0.57 -5.36
C LEU A 39 28.83 -1.03 -5.71
N PRO A 40 27.89 -0.90 -4.79
CA PRO A 40 26.48 -0.88 -5.13
C PRO A 40 26.17 0.28 -6.10
N ALA A 41 25.33 0.01 -7.11
CA ALA A 41 24.94 0.91 -8.21
C ALA A 41 24.37 2.30 -7.82
N HIS A 42 24.14 2.57 -6.53
CA HIS A 42 23.45 3.76 -6.03
C HIS A 42 24.34 4.74 -5.26
N LEU A 43 25.62 4.41 -5.04
CA LEU A 43 26.50 5.25 -4.25
C LEU A 43 27.08 6.39 -5.09
N ASN A 44 26.85 7.63 -4.64
CA ASN A 44 27.45 8.83 -5.27
C ASN A 44 28.92 9.02 -4.85
N THR A 45 29.35 8.35 -3.78
CA THR A 45 30.69 8.39 -3.20
C THR A 45 31.11 6.99 -2.79
N CYS A 46 32.35 6.62 -3.10
CA CYS A 46 32.89 5.33 -2.67
C CYS A 46 33.06 5.32 -1.14
N PRO A 47 32.47 4.36 -0.41
CA PRO A 47 32.57 4.29 1.05
C PRO A 47 33.98 3.89 1.52
N ARG A 48 34.81 3.35 0.62
CA ARG A 48 36.18 2.92 0.93
C ARG A 48 37.23 4.02 0.75
N CYS A 49 37.09 4.89 -0.25
CA CYS A 49 38.09 5.91 -0.57
C CYS A 49 37.54 7.34 -0.64
N GLY A 50 36.24 7.54 -0.42
CA GLY A 50 35.59 8.85 -0.49
C GLY A 50 35.46 9.44 -1.89
N HIS A 51 35.97 8.76 -2.93
CA HIS A 51 35.98 9.32 -4.29
C HIS A 51 34.56 9.37 -4.89
N PRO A 52 34.16 10.48 -5.53
CA PRO A 52 32.88 10.57 -6.22
C PRO A 52 32.82 9.54 -7.33
N VAL A 53 31.73 8.77 -7.40
CA VAL A 53 31.52 7.77 -8.45
C VAL A 53 30.66 8.45 -9.51
N PRO A 54 31.16 8.62 -10.76
CA PRO A 54 30.36 9.24 -11.80
C PRO A 54 29.14 8.34 -12.04
N ARG A 55 27.93 8.85 -11.74
CA ARG A 55 26.72 8.19 -12.24
C ARG A 55 26.90 8.07 -13.74
N GLN A 56 26.70 6.87 -14.31
CA GLN A 56 26.37 6.81 -15.72
C GLN A 56 25.15 7.69 -15.89
N ARG A 57 25.36 8.89 -16.45
CA ARG A 57 24.25 9.71 -16.92
C ARG A 57 23.59 8.83 -17.96
N LEU A 58 22.42 8.29 -17.63
CA LEU A 58 21.57 7.59 -18.59
C LEU A 58 20.92 8.62 -19.54
N THR A 59 21.72 9.57 -20.03
CA THR A 59 21.36 10.64 -20.97
C THR A 59 20.81 10.09 -22.28
N GLY A 60 20.90 8.78 -22.52
CA GLY A 60 20.26 8.09 -23.65
C GLY A 60 18.92 7.39 -23.35
N TYR A 61 18.55 7.14 -22.09
CA TYR A 61 17.37 6.33 -21.76
C TYR A 61 16.05 7.09 -21.94
N ILE A 62 15.98 8.35 -21.46
CA ILE A 62 14.79 9.19 -21.58
C ILE A 62 14.47 9.53 -23.05
N PRO A 63 15.43 9.95 -23.90
CA PRO A 63 15.13 10.23 -25.32
C PRO A 63 14.73 8.98 -26.09
N ALA A 64 15.35 7.82 -25.85
CA ALA A 64 15.04 6.57 -26.56
C ALA A 64 13.65 6.01 -26.21
N MET A 65 13.20 6.11 -24.95
CA MET A 65 11.83 5.73 -24.57
C MET A 65 10.78 6.76 -25.03
N ARG A 66 11.07 8.07 -24.87
CA ARG A 66 10.17 9.14 -25.34
C ARG A 66 9.98 9.14 -26.86
N ALA A 67 11.01 8.78 -27.62
CA ALA A 67 10.95 8.70 -29.08
C ALA A 67 10.22 7.44 -29.59
N GLY A 68 10.06 6.40 -28.76
CA GLY A 68 9.52 5.11 -29.19
C GLY A 68 8.05 4.85 -28.84
N GLN A 69 7.48 5.48 -27.80
CA GLN A 69 6.17 5.08 -27.28
C GLN A 69 5.27 6.27 -26.93
N GLN A 70 4.50 6.71 -27.91
CA GLN A 70 3.48 7.76 -27.81
C GLN A 70 2.15 7.30 -27.21
N TYR A 71 1.98 6.02 -26.85
CA TYR A 71 0.65 5.47 -26.57
C TYR A 71 0.39 5.29 -25.07
N THR A 72 -0.04 6.35 -24.38
CA THR A 72 -0.97 6.15 -23.25
C THR A 72 -2.33 5.83 -23.87
N ASP A 73 -2.78 4.59 -23.76
CA ASP A 73 -4.14 4.22 -24.16
C ASP A 73 -5.14 5.22 -23.52
N PRO A 74 -5.86 6.03 -24.31
CA PRO A 74 -6.77 7.04 -23.79
C PRO A 74 -7.84 6.46 -22.86
N SER A 75 -8.13 5.17 -23.00
CA SER A 75 -9.10 4.46 -22.17
C SER A 75 -8.64 4.22 -20.73
N LEU A 76 -7.32 4.38 -20.46
CA LEU A 76 -6.70 4.26 -19.14
C LEU A 76 -6.58 5.60 -18.41
N ARG A 77 -6.83 6.72 -19.08
CA ARG A 77 -6.74 8.05 -18.47
C ARG A 77 -7.99 8.34 -17.63
N PRO A 78 -7.85 8.71 -16.35
CA PRO A 78 -8.98 9.12 -15.53
C PRO A 78 -9.56 10.44 -16.02
N ARG A 79 -10.88 10.60 -15.88
CA ARG A 79 -11.61 11.84 -16.17
C ARG A 79 -11.87 12.67 -14.91
N GLY A 80 -11.74 12.05 -13.73
CA GLY A 80 -12.09 12.63 -12.44
C GLY A 80 -13.54 12.35 -12.05
N GLY A 81 -13.75 12.04 -10.77
CA GLY A 81 -15.09 11.82 -10.20
C GLY A 81 -15.67 10.44 -10.51
N LEU A 82 -16.97 10.26 -10.23
CA LEU A 82 -17.68 8.96 -10.35
C LEU A 82 -17.69 8.35 -11.75
N ALA A 83 -17.44 9.15 -12.81
CA ALA A 83 -17.33 8.65 -14.18
C ALA A 83 -16.23 7.59 -14.35
N ASP A 84 -15.24 7.58 -13.45
CA ASP A 84 -14.12 6.64 -13.50
C ASP A 84 -14.40 5.28 -12.84
N LEU A 85 -15.61 5.02 -12.32
CA LEU A 85 -15.96 3.70 -11.78
C LEU A 85 -15.72 2.57 -12.79
N GLY A 86 -16.07 2.80 -14.07
CA GLY A 86 -15.82 1.83 -15.14
C GLY A 86 -14.34 1.68 -15.49
N LEU A 87 -13.52 2.72 -15.26
CA LEU A 87 -12.07 2.62 -15.38
C LEU A 87 -11.50 1.79 -14.21
N LEU A 88 -11.85 2.12 -12.97
CA LEU A 88 -11.41 1.38 -11.78
C LEU A 88 -11.73 -0.11 -11.89
N PHE A 89 -12.94 -0.46 -12.32
CA PHE A 89 -13.33 -1.85 -12.53
C PHE A 89 -12.49 -2.55 -13.62
N ARG A 90 -12.16 -1.85 -14.72
CA ARG A 90 -11.26 -2.38 -15.76
C ARG A 90 -9.83 -2.54 -15.25
N LEU A 91 -9.33 -1.59 -14.45
CA LEU A 91 -8.02 -1.68 -13.80
C LEU A 91 -7.94 -2.88 -12.86
N LEU A 92 -9.03 -3.24 -12.18
CA LEU A 92 -9.07 -4.45 -11.36
C LEU A 92 -9.12 -5.73 -12.21
N THR A 93 -10.02 -5.78 -13.20
CA THR A 93 -10.40 -7.04 -13.85
C THR A 93 -9.63 -7.39 -15.12
N ARG A 94 -9.08 -6.39 -15.82
CA ARG A 94 -8.41 -6.58 -17.12
C ARG A 94 -6.92 -6.28 -17.01
N LYS A 95 -6.10 -7.05 -17.73
CA LYS A 95 -4.70 -6.66 -17.95
C LYS A 95 -4.66 -5.39 -18.79
N ARG A 96 -3.74 -4.48 -18.46
CA ARG A 96 -3.49 -3.26 -19.21
C ARG A 96 -2.04 -3.23 -19.70
N GLY A 97 -1.79 -2.42 -20.72
CA GLY A 97 -0.42 -2.07 -21.10
C GLY A 97 0.24 -1.14 -20.06
N PRO A 98 1.57 -0.99 -20.14
CA PRO A 98 2.29 -0.05 -19.28
C PRO A 98 1.90 1.41 -19.54
N ILE A 99 1.98 2.24 -18.51
CA ILE A 99 1.90 3.70 -18.64
C ILE A 99 3.29 4.21 -18.99
N TYR A 100 3.52 4.60 -20.24
CA TYR A 100 4.85 5.09 -20.67
C TYR A 100 5.12 6.55 -20.29
N GLN A 101 4.07 7.37 -20.17
CA GLN A 101 4.18 8.79 -19.88
C GLN A 101 3.44 9.12 -18.58
N ALA A 102 4.17 9.05 -17.47
CA ALA A 102 3.69 9.52 -16.18
C ALA A 102 3.92 11.03 -16.01
N SER A 103 3.17 11.62 -15.09
CA SER A 103 3.38 12.99 -14.63
C SER A 103 4.77 13.12 -13.98
N PRO A 104 5.35 14.33 -13.93
CA PRO A 104 6.61 14.55 -13.23
C PRO A 104 6.56 14.21 -11.73
N ALA A 105 5.37 14.06 -11.16
CA ALA A 105 5.17 13.80 -9.75
C ALA A 105 5.81 12.47 -9.30
N VAL A 106 5.90 11.47 -10.19
CA VAL A 106 6.55 10.16 -9.93
C VAL A 106 8.07 10.26 -9.75
N TYR A 107 8.66 11.46 -9.83
CA TYR A 107 10.08 11.66 -9.55
C TYR A 107 10.32 12.65 -8.40
N GLU A 108 9.24 13.08 -7.75
CA GLU A 108 9.32 13.90 -6.54
C GLU A 108 9.97 13.09 -5.41
N ARG A 109 10.62 13.80 -4.49
CA ARG A 109 11.32 13.19 -3.35
C ARG A 109 11.01 13.96 -2.10
N LEU A 110 11.07 13.30 -0.96
CA LEU A 110 11.03 13.99 0.33
C LEU A 110 12.15 15.03 0.45
N SER A 111 11.79 16.16 1.05
CA SER A 111 12.79 17.17 1.39
C SER A 111 13.75 16.62 2.47
N PRO A 112 15.05 17.00 2.46
CA PRO A 112 15.98 16.61 3.52
C PRO A 112 15.50 17.01 4.92
N GLN A 113 14.75 18.12 5.02
CA GLN A 113 14.15 18.57 6.27
C GLN A 113 13.05 17.62 6.76
N THR A 114 12.23 17.08 5.85
CA THR A 114 11.22 16.07 6.20
C THR A 114 11.89 14.78 6.67
N ILE A 115 12.91 14.31 5.96
CA ILE A 115 13.67 13.09 6.29
C ILE A 115 14.31 13.22 7.68
N ALA A 116 14.93 14.37 7.98
CA ALA A 116 15.50 14.66 9.30
C ALA A 116 14.46 14.66 10.43
N ARG A 117 13.18 14.88 10.10
CA ARG A 117 12.04 14.83 11.04
C ARG A 117 11.30 13.49 11.04
N SER A 118 11.79 12.46 10.34
CA SER A 118 11.19 11.12 10.31
C SER A 118 10.90 10.55 11.70
N GLY A 119 11.79 10.79 12.68
CA GLY A 119 11.58 10.40 14.08
C GLY A 119 10.33 11.01 14.72
N HIS A 120 9.98 12.26 14.37
CA HIS A 120 8.75 12.90 14.85
C HIS A 120 7.50 12.22 14.28
N TYR A 121 7.51 11.87 12.99
CA TYR A 121 6.42 11.13 12.37
C TYR A 121 6.28 9.71 12.94
N LEU A 122 7.40 9.06 13.26
CA LEU A 122 7.38 7.78 13.95
C LEU A 122 6.77 7.89 15.35
N LEU A 123 7.09 8.94 16.10
CA LEU A 123 6.46 9.20 17.41
C LEU A 123 4.95 9.44 17.29
N ILE A 124 4.51 10.18 16.26
CA ILE A 124 3.08 10.34 15.96
C ILE A 124 2.45 8.98 15.66
N ALA A 125 3.07 8.18 14.79
CA ALA A 125 2.60 6.85 14.42
C ALA A 125 2.44 5.94 15.63
N LEU A 126 3.42 5.93 16.54
CA LEU A 126 3.36 5.17 17.79
C LEU A 126 2.27 5.69 18.72
N ALA A 127 2.15 7.01 18.88
CA ALA A 127 1.12 7.60 19.74
C ALA A 127 -0.29 7.21 19.28
N ILE A 128 -0.60 7.39 17.99
CA ILE A 128 -1.92 7.05 17.44
C ILE A 128 -2.17 5.53 17.47
N PHE A 129 -1.13 4.72 17.24
CA PHE A 129 -1.19 3.26 17.37
C PHE A 129 -1.59 2.84 18.80
N PHE A 130 -0.89 3.36 19.82
CA PHE A 130 -1.18 3.03 21.22
C PHE A 130 -2.55 3.54 21.66
N ILE A 131 -3.02 4.69 21.15
CA ILE A 131 -4.39 5.17 21.40
C ILE A 131 -5.42 4.18 20.85
N GLY A 132 -5.24 3.69 19.61
CA GLY A 132 -6.17 2.73 19.02
C GLY A 132 -6.15 1.37 19.74
N VAL A 133 -4.98 0.86 20.12
CA VAL A 133 -4.86 -0.38 20.94
C VAL A 133 -5.48 -0.20 22.31
N ALA A 134 -5.24 0.92 22.99
CA ALA A 134 -5.84 1.23 24.27
C ALA A 134 -7.37 1.31 24.16
N THR A 135 -7.89 1.86 23.06
CA THR A 135 -9.33 1.89 22.77
C THR A 135 -9.90 0.49 22.66
N ALA A 136 -9.30 -0.37 21.82
CA ALA A 136 -9.73 -1.76 21.66
C ALA A 136 -9.68 -2.53 22.98
N SER A 137 -8.60 -2.34 23.74
CA SER A 137 -8.39 -3.00 25.03
C SER A 137 -9.42 -2.55 26.07
N THR A 138 -9.75 -1.25 26.11
CA THR A 138 -10.75 -0.69 27.01
C THR A 138 -12.13 -1.24 26.70
N VAL A 139 -12.52 -1.29 25.42
CA VAL A 139 -13.80 -1.86 25.00
C VAL A 139 -13.95 -3.31 25.49
N ILE A 140 -12.93 -4.13 25.27
CA ILE A 140 -12.96 -5.55 25.65
C ILE A 140 -12.89 -5.76 27.16
N ALA A 141 -12.16 -4.90 27.88
CA ALA A 141 -12.15 -4.93 29.34
C ALA A 141 -13.53 -4.58 29.92
N LEU A 142 -14.21 -3.56 29.38
CA LEU A 142 -15.56 -3.17 29.78
C LEU A 142 -16.61 -4.24 29.45
N GLU A 143 -16.39 -5.03 28.41
CA GLU A 143 -17.23 -6.19 28.05
C GLU A 143 -16.94 -7.45 28.89
N GLY A 144 -15.95 -7.42 29.80
CA GLY A 144 -15.62 -8.54 30.69
C GLY A 144 -14.60 -9.55 30.13
N TYR A 145 -13.97 -9.25 28.98
CA TYR A 145 -13.03 -10.15 28.29
C TYR A 145 -11.55 -9.77 28.52
N ALA A 146 -11.24 -9.04 29.59
CA ALA A 146 -9.88 -8.52 29.85
C ALA A 146 -8.80 -9.62 29.86
N ALA A 147 -9.13 -10.82 30.36
CA ALA A 147 -8.21 -11.96 30.41
C ALA A 147 -7.75 -12.44 29.02
N MET A 148 -8.54 -12.18 27.97
CA MET A 148 -8.23 -12.60 26.59
C MET A 148 -7.29 -11.63 25.86
N LEU A 149 -7.06 -10.42 26.38
CA LEU A 149 -6.29 -9.38 25.69
C LEU A 149 -4.90 -9.84 25.21
N PRO A 150 -4.07 -10.54 26.02
CA PRO A 150 -2.75 -10.97 25.55
C PRO A 150 -2.84 -11.91 24.35
N ALA A 151 -3.71 -12.92 24.40
CA ALA A 151 -3.90 -13.88 23.32
C ALA A 151 -4.45 -13.21 22.06
N SER A 152 -5.44 -12.33 22.21
CA SER A 152 -6.06 -11.61 21.11
C SER A 152 -5.10 -10.67 20.40
N ILE A 153 -4.28 -9.93 21.14
CA ILE A 153 -3.28 -9.02 20.54
C ILE A 153 -2.22 -9.82 19.76
N ILE A 154 -1.72 -10.91 20.34
CA ILE A 154 -0.72 -11.77 19.68
C ILE A 154 -1.30 -12.39 18.40
N ALA A 155 -2.51 -12.94 18.47
CA ALA A 155 -3.16 -13.54 17.31
C ALA A 155 -3.51 -12.50 16.23
N ALA A 156 -3.90 -11.29 16.63
CA ALA A 156 -4.26 -10.23 15.71
C ALA A 156 -3.07 -9.61 14.97
N ILE A 157 -1.87 -9.52 15.58
CA ILE A 157 -0.74 -8.78 14.99
C ILE A 157 0.06 -9.59 13.96
N VAL A 158 0.11 -10.92 14.09
CA VAL A 158 0.97 -11.76 13.24
C VAL A 158 0.58 -11.66 11.75
N PRO A 159 -0.69 -11.87 11.36
CA PRO A 159 -1.04 -11.83 9.93
C PRO A 159 -0.89 -10.45 9.25
N PRO A 160 -1.27 -9.29 9.83
CA PRO A 160 -1.11 -8.00 9.15
C PRO A 160 0.36 -7.63 8.99
N VAL A 161 1.23 -7.99 9.94
CA VAL A 161 2.68 -7.84 9.77
C VAL A 161 3.18 -8.70 8.61
N ALA A 162 2.72 -9.94 8.50
CA ALA A 162 3.09 -10.81 7.37
C ALA A 162 2.64 -10.24 6.02
N PHE A 163 1.41 -9.70 5.92
CA PHE A 163 0.92 -9.03 4.71
C PHE A 163 1.71 -7.77 4.37
N LEU A 164 2.04 -6.92 5.36
CA LEU A 164 2.86 -5.73 5.16
C LEU A 164 4.26 -6.06 4.66
N VAL A 165 4.90 -7.05 5.28
CA VAL A 165 6.21 -7.55 4.84
C VAL A 165 6.13 -8.09 3.41
N TRP A 166 5.09 -8.87 3.09
CA TRP A 166 4.87 -9.38 1.75
C TRP A 166 4.71 -8.25 0.72
N MET A 167 3.89 -7.23 0.97
CA MET A 167 3.71 -6.12 0.04
C MET A 167 5.01 -5.32 -0.13
N ARG A 168 5.68 -4.98 0.96
CA ARG A 168 6.93 -4.19 0.94
C ARG A 168 8.08 -4.92 0.25
N ILE A 169 8.14 -6.26 0.31
CA ILE A 169 9.15 -7.05 -0.44
C ILE A 169 8.83 -7.07 -1.94
N ASN A 170 7.55 -6.92 -2.31
CA ASN A 170 7.14 -6.89 -3.72
C ASN A 170 7.23 -5.50 -4.37
N ASP A 171 7.32 -4.45 -3.56
CA ASP A 171 7.81 -3.15 -3.95
C ASP A 171 9.36 -3.17 -4.05
N ARG A 172 9.84 -3.42 -5.27
CA ARG A 172 11.25 -3.79 -5.52
C ARG A 172 12.10 -2.63 -6.03
N LEU A 173 11.49 -1.71 -6.77
CA LEU A 173 12.23 -0.66 -7.46
C LEU A 173 12.36 0.60 -6.60
N GLU A 174 11.37 0.89 -5.75
CA GLU A 174 11.40 1.99 -4.79
C GLU A 174 10.84 1.59 -3.41
N PRO A 175 11.59 0.84 -2.58
CA PRO A 175 11.04 0.38 -1.31
C PRO A 175 10.69 1.50 -0.32
N GLU A 176 9.41 1.63 0.02
CA GLU A 176 8.91 2.74 0.85
C GLU A 176 9.51 2.82 2.28
N PRO A 177 9.62 4.03 2.87
CA PRO A 177 10.14 4.24 4.20
C PRO A 177 9.27 3.59 5.27
N VAL A 178 9.90 2.80 6.14
CA VAL A 178 9.19 2.04 7.19
C VAL A 178 8.40 2.95 8.13
N TRP A 179 8.85 4.18 8.37
CA TRP A 179 8.15 5.13 9.25
C TRP A 179 6.86 5.68 8.63
N LEU A 180 6.75 5.79 7.29
CA LEU A 180 5.50 6.16 6.62
C LEU A 180 4.53 4.99 6.56
N VAL A 181 5.04 3.78 6.30
CA VAL A 181 4.22 2.55 6.40
C VAL A 181 3.66 2.40 7.82
N GLY A 182 4.50 2.64 8.82
CA GLY A 182 4.10 2.65 10.23
C GLY A 182 3.09 3.75 10.56
N LEU A 183 3.22 4.95 9.97
CA LEU A 183 2.25 6.04 10.14
C LEU A 183 0.88 5.67 9.54
N ALA A 184 0.85 5.11 8.33
CA ALA A 184 -0.38 4.65 7.69
C ALA A 184 -1.04 3.51 8.48
N PHE A 185 -0.24 2.52 8.92
CA PHE A 185 -0.73 1.45 9.78
C PHE A 185 -1.28 1.97 11.11
N GLY A 186 -0.54 2.83 11.80
CA GLY A 186 -0.95 3.47 13.05
C GLY A 186 -2.24 4.27 12.90
N TRP A 187 -2.42 4.98 11.78
CA TRP A 187 -3.69 5.64 11.46
C TRP A 187 -4.84 4.63 11.35
N GLY A 188 -4.60 3.51 10.66
CA GLY A 188 -5.54 2.39 10.61
C GLY A 188 -5.98 1.92 11.99
N VAL A 189 -5.02 1.66 12.89
CA VAL A 189 -5.30 1.24 14.27
C VAL A 189 -6.12 2.31 15.02
N PHE A 190 -5.72 3.57 14.91
CA PHE A 190 -6.42 4.70 15.52
C PHE A 190 -7.85 4.88 14.99
N SER A 191 -8.07 4.65 13.70
CA SER A 191 -9.36 4.84 13.05
C SER A 191 -10.49 3.96 13.60
N LEU A 192 -10.17 2.90 14.38
CA LEU A 192 -11.13 2.15 15.16
C LEU A 192 -11.91 3.04 16.15
N LEU A 193 -11.26 3.99 16.81
CA LEU A 193 -11.87 4.84 17.84
C LEU A 193 -13.06 5.64 17.29
N PRO A 194 -12.91 6.50 16.27
CA PRO A 194 -14.04 7.21 15.70
C PRO A 194 -15.03 6.27 15.01
N ALA A 195 -14.58 5.14 14.44
CA ALA A 195 -15.46 4.16 13.81
C ALA A 195 -16.43 3.53 14.82
N ILE A 196 -15.97 3.04 15.98
CA ILE A 196 -16.84 2.45 17.01
C ILE A 196 -17.88 3.46 17.49
N ILE A 197 -17.48 4.70 17.75
CA ILE A 197 -18.37 5.77 18.25
C ILE A 197 -19.55 5.98 17.28
N ILE A 198 -19.30 5.91 15.98
CA ILE A 198 -20.33 6.12 14.95
C ILE A 198 -21.10 4.82 14.66
N ASN A 199 -20.39 3.70 14.56
CA ASN A 199 -20.94 2.40 14.16
C ASN A 199 -21.89 1.82 15.19
N THR A 200 -21.52 1.86 16.46
CA THR A 200 -22.30 1.22 17.51
C THR A 200 -23.75 1.71 17.55
N PRO A 201 -24.05 3.01 17.68
CA PRO A 201 -25.44 3.48 17.67
C PRO A 201 -26.13 3.23 16.33
N LEU A 202 -25.44 3.42 15.21
CA LEU A 202 -26.01 3.27 13.86
C LEU A 202 -26.44 1.82 13.57
N ILE A 203 -25.56 0.86 13.87
CA ILE A 203 -25.79 -0.57 13.66
C ILE A 203 -26.83 -1.09 14.65
N ILE A 204 -26.83 -0.63 15.91
CA ILE A 204 -27.88 -0.99 16.88
C ILE A 204 -29.25 -0.49 16.42
N ALA A 205 -29.34 0.76 15.96
CA ALA A 205 -30.60 1.36 15.55
C ALA A 205 -31.20 0.72 14.28
N LEU A 206 -30.36 0.32 13.32
CA LEU A 206 -30.80 -0.17 12.01
C LEU A 206 -30.64 -1.69 11.84
N GLY A 207 -29.98 -2.37 12.78
CA GLY A 207 -29.83 -3.83 12.78
C GLY A 207 -28.96 -4.41 11.65
N TRP A 208 -28.16 -3.58 10.97
CA TRP A 208 -27.39 -3.99 9.78
C TRP A 208 -25.91 -3.64 9.89
N SER A 209 -25.06 -4.66 10.00
CA SER A 209 -23.61 -4.53 10.11
C SER A 209 -22.92 -4.02 8.84
N GLY A 210 -23.60 -4.10 7.69
CA GLY A 210 -23.10 -3.54 6.43
C GLY A 210 -22.85 -2.03 6.52
N LEU A 211 -23.58 -1.32 7.38
CA LEU A 211 -23.44 0.13 7.57
C LEU A 211 -22.03 0.57 8.00
N ALA A 212 -21.25 -0.32 8.61
CA ALA A 212 -19.84 -0.09 8.92
C ALA A 212 -19.01 0.32 7.68
N GLY A 213 -19.39 -0.13 6.47
CA GLY A 213 -18.71 0.28 5.25
C GLY A 213 -18.73 1.81 5.04
N PHE A 214 -19.87 2.46 5.33
CA PHE A 214 -20.05 3.92 5.12
C PHE A 214 -19.23 4.79 6.07
N THR A 215 -18.79 4.24 7.19
CA THR A 215 -18.09 4.97 8.25
C THR A 215 -16.62 4.61 8.24
N GLU A 216 -16.31 3.32 8.20
CA GLU A 216 -14.96 2.83 8.38
C GLU A 216 -14.07 3.14 7.17
N GLU A 217 -14.54 2.93 5.94
CA GLU A 217 -13.71 3.16 4.76
C GLU A 217 -13.35 4.65 4.59
N PRO A 218 -14.27 5.63 4.78
CA PRO A 218 -13.89 7.04 4.79
C PRO A 218 -12.90 7.43 5.89
N ILE A 219 -13.05 6.89 7.11
CA ILE A 219 -12.13 7.20 8.22
C ILE A 219 -10.74 6.59 7.96
N LYS A 220 -10.66 5.35 7.48
CA LYS A 220 -9.39 4.71 7.06
C LYS A 220 -8.73 5.50 5.93
N MET A 221 -9.50 5.85 4.91
CA MET A 221 -9.04 6.66 3.78
C MET A 221 -8.44 7.99 4.26
N LEU A 222 -9.03 8.66 5.25
CA LEU A 222 -8.61 10.01 5.65
C LEU A 222 -7.11 10.09 5.92
N GLY A 223 -6.50 9.11 6.59
CA GLY A 223 -5.06 9.08 6.84
C GLY A 223 -4.23 8.94 5.56
N VAL A 224 -4.68 8.10 4.63
CA VAL A 224 -4.05 7.90 3.32
C VAL A 224 -4.16 9.17 2.47
N TYR A 225 -5.34 9.80 2.46
CA TYR A 225 -5.59 11.06 1.77
C TYR A 225 -4.73 12.19 2.33
N LEU A 226 -4.61 12.27 3.66
CA LEU A 226 -3.74 13.23 4.33
C LEU A 226 -2.26 12.99 3.97
N LEU A 227 -1.80 11.74 3.92
CA LEU A 227 -0.44 11.42 3.47
C LEU A 227 -0.23 11.90 2.03
N ALA A 228 -1.17 11.60 1.13
CA ALA A 228 -1.11 11.94 -0.28
C ALA A 228 -1.19 13.46 -0.58
N THR A 229 -1.81 14.25 0.31
CA THR A 229 -2.04 15.69 0.09
C THR A 229 -1.20 16.59 0.99
N ASN A 230 -0.59 16.06 2.05
CA ASN A 230 0.21 16.85 2.99
C ASN A 230 1.43 17.43 2.28
N PRO A 231 1.65 18.77 2.29
CA PRO A 231 2.75 19.40 1.58
C PRO A 231 4.15 18.87 1.91
N ARG A 232 4.35 18.27 3.09
CA ARG A 232 5.62 17.73 3.55
C ARG A 232 5.84 16.27 3.20
N LEU A 233 4.76 15.50 3.04
CA LEU A 233 4.78 14.04 2.86
C LEU A 233 4.36 13.62 1.45
N LYS A 234 3.57 14.45 0.77
CA LYS A 234 2.98 14.12 -0.53
C LYS A 234 4.02 13.75 -1.58
N SER A 235 5.25 14.23 -1.49
CA SER A 235 6.29 13.91 -2.46
C SER A 235 6.75 12.46 -2.37
N GLU A 236 6.47 11.76 -1.26
CA GLU A 236 6.67 10.32 -1.16
C GLU A 236 5.51 9.54 -1.78
N PHE A 237 4.27 10.04 -1.64
CA PHE A 237 3.11 9.43 -2.29
C PHE A 237 3.12 9.82 -3.77
N ASN A 238 4.01 9.22 -4.54
CA ASN A 238 4.40 9.71 -5.85
C ASN A 238 3.77 8.85 -6.97
N ASP A 239 3.51 7.57 -6.71
CA ASP A 239 2.86 6.66 -7.64
C ASP A 239 1.72 5.80 -7.04
N HIS A 240 1.22 4.86 -7.83
CA HIS A 240 0.10 4.00 -7.46
C HIS A 240 0.48 2.70 -6.76
N LEU A 241 1.74 2.26 -6.79
CA LEU A 241 2.24 1.20 -5.92
C LEU A 241 2.39 1.73 -4.49
N ASP A 242 2.95 2.92 -4.30
CA ASP A 242 3.08 3.57 -2.98
C ASP A 242 1.69 3.73 -2.36
N GLY A 243 0.77 4.26 -3.16
CA GLY A 243 -0.61 4.44 -2.76
C GLY A 243 -1.27 3.13 -2.34
N LEU A 244 -1.06 2.05 -3.10
CA LEU A 244 -1.55 0.73 -2.74
C LEU A 244 -0.96 0.27 -1.40
N LEU A 245 0.35 0.41 -1.20
CA LEU A 245 1.04 -0.01 0.03
C LEU A 245 0.54 0.77 1.26
N TYR A 246 0.47 2.11 1.18
CA TYR A 246 -0.02 2.95 2.27
C TYR A 246 -1.50 2.72 2.57
N GLY A 247 -2.33 2.57 1.53
CA GLY A 247 -3.74 2.24 1.68
C GLY A 247 -3.93 0.88 2.37
N SER A 248 -3.20 -0.13 1.93
CA SER A 248 -3.25 -1.46 2.53
C SER A 248 -2.71 -1.48 3.95
N ALA A 249 -1.68 -0.67 4.27
CA ALA A 249 -1.20 -0.51 5.63
C ALA A 249 -2.28 0.06 6.56
N ALA A 250 -2.99 1.10 6.15
CA ALA A 250 -4.12 1.65 6.90
C ALA A 250 -5.27 0.63 7.07
N GLY A 251 -5.62 -0.10 6.01
CA GLY A 251 -6.61 -1.17 6.07
C GLY A 251 -6.23 -2.30 7.05
N LEU A 252 -4.98 -2.76 6.99
CA LEU A 252 -4.44 -3.79 7.89
C LEU A 252 -4.35 -3.32 9.34
N GLY A 253 -4.03 -2.04 9.58
CA GLY A 253 -4.05 -1.44 10.92
C GLY A 253 -5.45 -1.44 11.53
N PHE A 254 -6.46 -1.06 10.75
CA PHE A 254 -7.84 -1.14 11.20
C PHE A 254 -8.24 -2.59 11.51
N ALA A 255 -7.94 -3.50 10.59
CA ALA A 255 -8.24 -4.93 10.77
C ALA A 255 -7.55 -5.51 12.00
N PHE A 256 -6.31 -5.10 12.31
CA PHE A 256 -5.62 -5.49 13.54
C PHE A 256 -6.42 -5.06 14.79
N ALA A 257 -6.78 -3.78 14.87
CA ALA A 257 -7.51 -3.25 16.02
C ALA A 257 -8.89 -3.91 16.19
N GLU A 258 -9.60 -4.10 15.08
CA GLU A 258 -10.89 -4.81 15.06
C GLU A 258 -10.75 -6.28 15.48
N ASN A 259 -9.68 -6.95 15.04
CA ASN A 259 -9.41 -8.34 15.38
C ASN A 259 -9.13 -8.56 16.85
N ILE A 260 -8.53 -7.60 17.55
CA ILE A 260 -8.43 -7.67 19.02
C ILE A 260 -9.82 -7.88 19.63
N LEU A 261 -10.82 -7.13 19.13
CA LEU A 261 -12.18 -7.19 19.64
C LEU A 261 -12.83 -8.55 19.34
N TYR A 262 -12.82 -8.97 18.07
CA TYR A 262 -13.48 -10.20 17.65
C TYR A 262 -12.82 -11.44 18.26
N ILE A 263 -11.49 -11.48 18.32
CA ILE A 263 -10.77 -12.61 18.89
C ILE A 263 -11.03 -12.67 20.40
N ALA A 264 -10.99 -11.55 21.12
CA ALA A 264 -11.23 -11.56 22.57
C ALA A 264 -12.64 -12.06 22.94
N ARG A 265 -13.64 -11.76 22.10
CA ARG A 265 -15.04 -12.19 22.31
C ARG A 265 -15.28 -13.68 21.97
N GLY A 266 -14.46 -14.28 21.12
CA GLY A 266 -14.79 -15.57 20.48
C GLY A 266 -13.71 -16.63 20.48
N LEU A 267 -12.50 -16.36 20.99
CA LEU A 267 -11.35 -17.26 20.88
C LEU A 267 -11.61 -18.63 21.53
N GLU A 268 -12.31 -18.67 22.67
CA GLU A 268 -12.62 -19.92 23.38
C GLU A 268 -13.78 -20.71 22.74
N SER A 269 -14.66 -20.05 21.99
CA SER A 269 -15.94 -20.60 21.54
C SER A 269 -16.00 -20.93 20.05
N VAL A 270 -15.10 -20.37 19.22
CA VAL A 270 -15.16 -20.48 17.76
C VAL A 270 -13.82 -20.96 17.18
N PRO A 271 -13.62 -22.28 16.98
CA PRO A 271 -12.35 -22.84 16.49
C PRO A 271 -11.89 -22.29 15.14
N ILE A 272 -12.82 -21.89 14.26
CA ILE A 272 -12.52 -21.36 12.92
C ILE A 272 -12.29 -19.84 12.91
N LEU A 273 -12.36 -19.17 14.06
CA LEU A 273 -12.35 -17.71 14.15
C LEU A 273 -11.08 -17.11 13.55
N ILE A 274 -9.91 -17.64 13.90
CA ILE A 274 -8.63 -17.08 13.43
C ILE A 274 -8.52 -17.11 11.90
N PRO A 275 -8.76 -18.24 11.20
CA PRO A 275 -8.82 -18.27 9.74
C PRO A 275 -9.81 -17.26 9.12
N VAL A 276 -11.01 -17.12 9.69
CA VAL A 276 -12.00 -16.15 9.21
C VAL A 276 -11.50 -14.72 9.38
N ARG A 277 -10.88 -14.40 10.51
CA ARG A 277 -10.34 -13.05 10.77
C ARG A 277 -9.18 -12.71 9.84
N ILE A 278 -8.37 -13.69 9.42
CA ILE A 278 -7.37 -13.51 8.35
C ILE A 278 -8.05 -13.15 7.01
N MET A 279 -9.16 -13.80 6.67
CA MET A 279 -9.93 -13.43 5.47
C MET A 279 -10.51 -12.02 5.59
N THR A 280 -11.03 -11.61 6.75
CA THR A 280 -11.51 -10.23 6.95
C THR A 280 -10.39 -9.19 6.82
N MET A 281 -9.17 -9.51 7.28
CA MET A 281 -8.00 -8.64 7.04
C MET A 281 -7.74 -8.45 5.54
N SER A 282 -7.90 -9.50 4.73
CA SER A 282 -7.71 -9.40 3.28
C SER A 282 -8.70 -8.43 2.61
N MET A 283 -9.94 -8.37 3.13
CA MET A 283 -10.94 -7.40 2.69
C MET A 283 -10.51 -5.98 3.06
N HIS A 284 -10.17 -5.69 4.31
CA HIS A 284 -9.74 -4.34 4.70
C HIS A 284 -8.46 -3.88 3.99
N MET A 285 -7.50 -4.81 3.82
CA MET A 285 -6.27 -4.57 3.05
C MET A 285 -6.60 -4.17 1.61
N PHE A 286 -7.57 -4.85 0.99
CA PHE A 286 -8.00 -4.58 -0.36
C PHE A 286 -8.80 -3.28 -0.48
N THR A 287 -9.77 -3.01 0.38
CA THR A 287 -10.65 -1.84 0.26
C THR A 287 -9.86 -0.56 0.41
N THR A 288 -9.13 -0.39 1.52
CA THR A 288 -8.34 0.82 1.73
C THR A 288 -7.11 0.86 0.81
N GLY A 289 -6.54 -0.29 0.46
CA GLY A 289 -5.50 -0.41 -0.57
C GLY A 289 -5.95 0.10 -1.93
N LEU A 290 -7.16 -0.25 -2.38
CA LEU A 290 -7.72 0.21 -3.65
C LEU A 290 -7.92 1.73 -3.67
N ILE A 291 -8.35 2.31 -2.55
CA ILE A 291 -8.46 3.77 -2.41
C ILE A 291 -7.07 4.42 -2.56
N GLY A 292 -6.07 3.90 -1.86
CA GLY A 292 -4.70 4.39 -1.96
C GLY A 292 -4.12 4.25 -3.36
N TYR A 293 -4.27 3.08 -4.00
CA TYR A 293 -3.90 2.85 -5.40
C TYR A 293 -4.54 3.89 -6.31
N TRP A 294 -5.84 4.15 -6.15
CA TRP A 294 -6.56 5.10 -7.00
C TRP A 294 -6.07 6.54 -6.82
N LEU A 295 -5.80 6.97 -5.58
CA LEU A 295 -5.18 8.27 -5.31
C LEU A 295 -3.81 8.39 -6.01
N GLY A 296 -2.98 7.35 -5.94
CA GLY A 296 -1.69 7.31 -6.61
C GLY A 296 -1.85 7.33 -8.13
N TYR A 297 -2.85 6.61 -8.65
CA TYR A 297 -3.14 6.53 -10.07
C TYR A 297 -3.53 7.89 -10.64
N LEU A 298 -4.36 8.66 -9.92
CA LEU A 298 -4.67 10.04 -10.29
C LEU A 298 -3.39 10.91 -10.36
N ARG A 299 -2.47 10.73 -9.40
CA ARG A 299 -1.21 11.48 -9.37
C ARG A 299 -0.28 11.12 -10.52
N VAL A 300 -0.16 9.85 -10.88
CA VAL A 300 0.58 9.40 -12.07
C VAL A 300 0.05 10.06 -13.34
N HIS A 301 -1.25 10.35 -13.42
CA HIS A 301 -1.86 11.10 -14.53
C HIS A 301 -1.85 12.62 -14.36
N GLY A 302 -1.22 13.14 -13.31
CA GLY A 302 -1.09 14.57 -13.03
C GLY A 302 -2.40 15.25 -12.63
N LEU A 303 -3.39 14.47 -12.16
CA LEU A 303 -4.67 14.99 -11.73
C LEU A 303 -4.61 15.43 -10.25
N PRO A 304 -5.28 16.52 -9.89
CA PRO A 304 -5.33 16.97 -8.51
C PRO A 304 -6.14 16.01 -7.64
N LEU A 305 -5.73 15.88 -6.38
CA LEU A 305 -6.36 14.99 -5.41
C LEU A 305 -7.44 15.74 -4.60
N HIS A 306 -8.70 15.54 -4.99
CA HIS A 306 -9.87 16.02 -4.27
C HIS A 306 -10.68 14.85 -3.71
N PHE A 307 -11.53 15.11 -2.70
CA PHE A 307 -12.45 14.08 -2.20
C PHE A 307 -13.37 13.53 -3.30
N SER A 308 -13.80 14.37 -4.24
CA SER A 308 -14.63 13.96 -5.37
C SER A 308 -13.89 13.03 -6.34
N SER A 309 -12.59 13.26 -6.59
CA SER A 309 -11.80 12.41 -7.49
C SER A 309 -11.51 11.04 -6.88
N ALA A 310 -11.48 10.93 -5.55
CA ALA A 310 -11.35 9.66 -4.83
C ALA A 310 -12.63 8.80 -4.83
N MET A 311 -13.79 9.41 -5.13
CA MET A 311 -15.11 8.79 -4.98
C MET A 311 -15.30 7.43 -5.66
N PRO A 312 -14.77 7.16 -6.87
CA PRO A 312 -14.88 5.83 -7.49
C PRO A 312 -14.37 4.71 -6.59
N ALA A 313 -13.17 4.89 -6.03
CA ALA A 313 -12.55 3.88 -5.18
C ALA A 313 -13.21 3.79 -3.81
N ILE A 314 -13.64 4.93 -3.24
CA ILE A 314 -14.40 4.97 -1.99
C ILE A 314 -15.71 4.21 -2.15
N ALA A 315 -16.51 4.53 -3.19
CA ALA A 315 -17.80 3.89 -3.41
C ALA A 315 -17.65 2.38 -3.63
N PHE A 316 -16.65 1.95 -4.41
CA PHE A 316 -16.37 0.52 -4.60
C PHE A 316 -15.96 -0.18 -3.30
N SER A 317 -15.16 0.49 -2.47
CA SER A 317 -14.65 -0.02 -1.20
C SER A 317 -15.76 -0.13 -0.15
N ILE A 318 -16.59 0.91 -0.02
CA ILE A 318 -17.80 0.92 0.80
C ILE A 318 -18.70 -0.26 0.39
N PHE A 319 -19.01 -0.39 -0.90
CA PHE A 319 -19.85 -1.48 -1.40
C PHE A 319 -19.26 -2.87 -1.09
N THR A 320 -17.97 -3.06 -1.33
CA THR A 320 -17.26 -4.33 -1.07
C THR A 320 -17.35 -4.70 0.41
N HIS A 321 -17.09 -3.74 1.30
CA HIS A 321 -17.13 -3.96 2.74
C HIS A 321 -18.57 -4.17 3.24
N MET A 322 -19.54 -3.36 2.79
CA MET A 322 -20.96 -3.57 3.08
C MET A 322 -21.40 -4.99 2.72
N LEU A 323 -21.03 -5.45 1.52
CA LEU A 323 -21.36 -6.79 1.04
C LEU A 323 -20.70 -7.86 1.92
N TRP A 324 -19.44 -7.69 2.29
CA TRP A 324 -18.72 -8.60 3.20
C TRP A 324 -19.47 -8.80 4.52
N ASN A 325 -19.81 -7.69 5.21
CA ASN A 325 -20.50 -7.73 6.49
C ASN A 325 -21.94 -8.25 6.37
N THR A 326 -22.64 -7.88 5.31
CA THR A 326 -24.01 -8.38 5.03
C THR A 326 -24.02 -9.89 4.86
N MET A 327 -23.05 -10.44 4.10
CA MET A 327 -22.95 -11.88 3.91
C MET A 327 -22.58 -12.59 5.22
N ALA A 328 -21.64 -12.03 5.99
CA ALA A 328 -21.27 -12.59 7.29
C ALA A 328 -22.46 -12.59 8.28
N GLN A 329 -23.31 -11.56 8.25
CA GLN A 329 -24.46 -11.44 9.14
C GLN A 329 -25.63 -12.36 8.76
N TYR A 330 -25.99 -12.44 7.48
CA TYR A 330 -27.25 -13.09 7.07
C TYR A 330 -27.07 -14.48 6.45
N LEU A 331 -25.90 -14.84 5.91
CA LEU A 331 -25.72 -16.08 5.15
C LEU A 331 -25.09 -17.23 5.96
N GLN A 332 -24.69 -16.99 7.21
CA GLN A 332 -24.14 -18.02 8.12
C GLN A 332 -23.06 -18.90 7.45
N LEU A 333 -23.27 -20.22 7.36
CA LEU A 333 -22.33 -21.16 6.75
C LEU A 333 -22.08 -20.87 5.26
N ILE A 334 -23.09 -20.43 4.52
CA ILE A 334 -22.91 -20.02 3.11
C ILE A 334 -22.02 -18.78 3.05
N GLY A 335 -22.25 -17.82 3.95
CA GLY A 335 -21.41 -16.62 4.08
C GLY A 335 -19.96 -16.96 4.39
N LEU A 336 -19.74 -17.95 5.27
CA LEU A 336 -18.40 -18.46 5.59
C LEU A 336 -17.68 -18.99 4.35
N ILE A 337 -18.34 -19.85 3.56
CA ILE A 337 -17.79 -20.40 2.31
C ILE A 337 -17.43 -19.28 1.34
N ILE A 338 -18.32 -18.31 1.16
CA ILE A 338 -18.09 -17.16 0.28
C ILE A 338 -16.87 -16.36 0.75
N VAL A 339 -16.74 -16.07 2.05
CA VAL A 339 -15.60 -15.34 2.63
C VAL A 339 -14.27 -16.04 2.35
N PHE A 340 -14.22 -17.37 2.49
CA PHE A 340 -12.99 -18.14 2.22
C PHE A 340 -12.62 -18.22 0.73
N ILE A 341 -13.58 -18.04 -0.17
CA ILE A 341 -13.31 -17.93 -1.62
C ILE A 341 -12.95 -16.49 -2.00
N TRP A 342 -13.67 -15.52 -1.46
CA TRP A 342 -13.56 -14.13 -1.86
C TRP A 342 -12.30 -13.46 -1.31
N GLY A 343 -11.89 -13.76 -0.07
CA GLY A 343 -10.66 -13.22 0.52
C GLY A 343 -9.42 -13.44 -0.37
N PRO A 344 -9.11 -14.68 -0.80
CA PRO A 344 -8.03 -14.95 -1.75
C PRO A 344 -8.18 -14.24 -3.09
N VAL A 345 -9.41 -14.05 -3.59
CA VAL A 345 -9.68 -13.30 -4.82
C VAL A 345 -9.34 -11.81 -4.64
N LEU A 346 -9.64 -11.21 -3.49
CA LEU A 346 -9.26 -9.83 -3.17
C LEU A 346 -7.72 -9.69 -3.09
N ILE A 347 -7.03 -10.65 -2.48
CA ILE A 347 -5.55 -10.70 -2.46
C ILE A 347 -4.99 -10.82 -3.89
N TYR A 348 -5.63 -11.63 -4.76
CA TYR A 348 -5.24 -11.74 -6.16
C TYR A 348 -5.37 -10.41 -6.89
N TYR A 349 -6.48 -9.70 -6.75
CA TYR A 349 -6.66 -8.40 -7.39
C TYR A 349 -5.67 -7.36 -6.89
N LEU A 350 -5.42 -7.32 -5.58
CA LEU A 350 -4.40 -6.46 -4.99
C LEU A 350 -3.00 -6.77 -5.54
N SER A 351 -2.65 -8.06 -5.59
CA SER A 351 -1.38 -8.53 -6.18
C SER A 351 -1.25 -8.18 -7.65
N LYS A 352 -2.36 -8.18 -8.40
CA LYS A 352 -2.40 -7.83 -9.81
C LYS A 352 -2.17 -6.34 -9.99
N LEU A 353 -2.82 -5.49 -9.21
CA LEU A 353 -2.59 -4.04 -9.21
C LEU A 353 -1.12 -3.70 -8.88
N ALA A 354 -0.55 -4.34 -7.86
CA ALA A 354 0.86 -4.16 -7.48
C ALA A 354 1.82 -4.54 -8.63
N ARG A 355 1.54 -5.65 -9.34
CA ARG A 355 2.37 -6.08 -10.47
C ARG A 355 2.27 -5.14 -11.67
N ASP A 356 1.07 -4.66 -11.98
CA ASP A 356 0.88 -3.70 -13.06
C ASP A 356 1.60 -2.37 -12.75
N ALA A 357 1.60 -1.95 -11.48
CA ALA A 357 2.33 -0.77 -11.02
C ALA A 357 3.85 -0.92 -11.12
N LEU A 358 4.38 -2.05 -10.65
CA LEU A 358 5.80 -2.37 -10.75
C LEU A 358 6.29 -2.42 -12.21
N VAL A 359 5.43 -2.84 -13.14
CA VAL A 359 5.72 -2.78 -14.58
C VAL A 359 5.84 -1.32 -15.03
N ASP A 360 4.94 -0.45 -14.61
CA ASP A 360 4.99 0.97 -14.95
C ASP A 360 6.28 1.63 -14.44
N GLU A 361 6.64 1.42 -13.17
CA GLU A 361 7.91 1.91 -12.58
C GLU A 361 9.15 1.47 -13.36
N TYR A 362 9.15 0.22 -13.84
CA TYR A 362 10.22 -0.29 -14.69
C TYR A 362 10.35 0.55 -15.97
N PHE A 363 9.22 0.84 -16.63
CA PHE A 363 9.17 1.68 -17.83
C PHE A 363 9.38 3.17 -17.55
N TRP A 364 9.24 3.63 -16.31
CA TRP A 364 9.66 4.97 -15.88
C TRP A 364 11.16 5.04 -15.57
N GLY A 365 11.87 3.91 -15.65
CA GLY A 365 13.31 3.86 -15.45
C GLY A 365 13.74 3.71 -14.00
N TYR A 366 12.85 3.31 -13.09
CA TYR A 366 13.24 3.11 -11.69
C TYR A 366 14.34 2.04 -11.56
N ALA A 367 14.22 0.95 -12.33
CA ALA A 367 15.26 -0.08 -12.44
C ALA A 367 16.59 0.43 -13.03
N HIS A 368 16.57 1.61 -13.65
CA HIS A 368 17.71 2.30 -14.27
C HIS A 368 18.17 3.49 -13.41
N GLY A 369 17.82 3.55 -12.12
CA GLY A 369 18.34 4.58 -11.21
C GLY A 369 17.62 5.92 -11.25
N TYR A 370 16.45 5.98 -11.90
CA TYR A 370 15.56 7.14 -11.84
C TYR A 370 14.59 7.11 -10.65
N ALA A 371 14.56 5.99 -9.90
CA ALA A 371 13.72 5.87 -8.72
C ALA A 371 13.97 7.04 -7.74
N PRO A 372 12.91 7.67 -7.21
CA PRO A 372 13.03 8.81 -6.30
C PRO A 372 13.64 8.55 -4.92
N ARG A 373 14.08 7.32 -4.61
CA ARG A 373 14.77 6.94 -3.36
C ARG A 373 15.49 8.06 -2.60
N GLU A 374 15.08 8.25 -1.35
CA GLU A 374 15.78 9.08 -0.39
C GLU A 374 17.16 8.46 -0.12
N SER A 375 18.23 9.24 -0.31
CA SER A 375 19.55 8.82 0.13
C SER A 375 19.55 8.73 1.65
N ARG A 376 19.76 7.51 2.17
CA ARG A 376 19.95 7.24 3.61
C ARG A 376 21.15 7.99 4.17
#